data_AF-A0A9P9C9E1-F1
#
_entry.id   AF-A0A9P9C9E1-F1
#
_cell.length_a   1.000
_cell.length_b   1.000
_cell.length_c   1.000
_cell.angle_alpha   90.00
_cell.angle_beta   90.00
_cell.angle_gamma   90.00
#
_symmetry.space_group_name_H-M   'P 1'
#
loop_
_entity.id
_entity.type
_entity.pdbx_description
1 polymer ?
#
loop_
_entity_poly.entity_id
_entity_poly.type
_entity_poly.pdbx_seq_one_letter_code
_entity_poly.pdbx_strand_id
1 'polypeptide(L)'
;TYELLYWPAWLVWADVARLVLAFGKADFKQVFITFEEFPAIKQEQRFGKIPRLTIRSPDGNVRYIWESRSINEYLAATFGFLPREEFARADVMSYVLSLNEISDAMGNISLFADLDARRAHWYKLRDSTIPEALAYHERALATKTTDGPFYTGRNV
;
A
#
# COMPACT_ATOMS: atom_id res chain seq x y z
N THR A 1 15.43 3.74 13.04
CA THR A 1 15.43 4.29 11.67
C THR A 1 14.85 3.27 10.71
N TYR A 2 14.24 3.72 9.62
CA TYR A 2 13.62 2.86 8.62
C TYR A 2 14.41 2.87 7.31
N GLU A 3 14.41 1.74 6.59
CA GLU A 3 14.92 1.65 5.22
C GLU A 3 13.92 0.86 4.37
N LEU A 4 13.52 1.42 3.23
CA LEU A 4 12.54 0.81 2.33
C LEU A 4 13.21 0.47 1.00
N LEU A 5 13.34 -0.82 0.73
CA LEU A 5 13.89 -1.36 -0.51
C LEU A 5 12.77 -1.58 -1.55
N TYR A 6 12.90 -0.96 -2.72
CA TYR A 6 11.96 -1.17 -3.83
C TYR A 6 12.51 -0.77 -5.21
N TRP A 7 11.71 -0.94 -6.26
CA TRP A 7 11.99 -0.44 -7.60
C TRP A 7 12.04 1.11 -7.64
N PRO A 8 12.85 1.71 -8.54
CA PRO A 8 12.83 3.15 -8.85
C PRO A 8 11.60 3.53 -9.68
N ALA A 9 10.41 3.12 -9.22
CA ALA A 9 9.15 3.37 -9.89
C ALA A 9 8.26 4.22 -8.97
N TRP A 10 7.78 5.34 -9.52
CA TRP A 10 6.70 6.13 -8.96
C TRP A 10 5.37 5.45 -9.31
N LEU A 11 4.45 5.30 -8.35
CA LEU A 11 3.11 4.67 -8.49
C LEU A 11 3.06 3.14 -8.40
N VAL A 12 3.64 2.56 -7.35
CA VAL A 12 3.52 1.10 -7.09
C VAL A 12 3.33 0.81 -5.60
N TRP A 13 3.12 -0.46 -5.25
CA TRP A 13 2.76 -0.96 -3.92
C TRP A 13 3.58 -0.44 -2.71
N ALA A 14 4.79 0.09 -2.91
CA ALA A 14 5.61 0.67 -1.83
C ALA A 14 5.31 2.14 -1.52
N ASP A 15 4.56 2.86 -2.35
CA ASP A 15 4.30 4.30 -2.15
C ASP A 15 3.47 4.59 -0.90
N VAL A 16 2.51 3.72 -0.58
CA VAL A 16 1.72 3.88 0.65
C VAL A 16 2.62 3.85 1.89
N ALA A 17 3.62 2.96 1.94
CA ALA A 17 4.58 2.92 3.04
C ALA A 17 5.40 4.22 3.12
N ARG A 18 5.80 4.80 1.98
CA ARG A 18 6.49 6.09 1.93
C ARG A 18 5.63 7.22 2.47
N LEU A 19 4.34 7.26 2.08
CA LEU A 19 3.37 8.25 2.57
C LEU A 19 3.16 8.12 4.07
N VAL A 20 2.99 6.89 4.58
CA VAL A 20 2.82 6.64 6.01
C VAL A 20 4.05 7.06 6.81
N LEU A 21 5.26 6.73 6.32
CA LEU A 21 6.53 7.16 6.95
C LEU A 21 6.68 8.68 6.98
N ALA A 22 6.39 9.35 5.85
CA ALA A 22 6.46 10.80 5.74
C ALA A 22 5.43 11.48 6.64
N PHE A 23 4.19 10.99 6.65
CA PHE A 23 3.11 11.53 7.47
C PHE A 23 3.38 11.30 8.98
N GLY A 24 3.93 10.13 9.34
CA GLY A 24 4.45 9.83 10.67
C GLY A 24 5.73 10.56 11.06
N LYS A 25 6.25 11.45 10.20
CA LYS A 25 7.48 12.25 10.41
C LYS A 25 8.69 11.38 10.78
N ALA A 26 8.76 10.17 10.25
CA ALA A 26 9.83 9.25 10.53
C ALA A 26 11.02 9.46 9.57
N ASP A 27 12.23 9.44 10.12
CA ASP A 27 13.44 9.38 9.29
C ASP A 27 13.54 8.02 8.62
N PHE A 28 13.54 8.03 7.29
CA PHE A 28 13.68 6.82 6.49
C PHE A 28 14.59 7.00 5.28
N LYS A 29 15.30 5.93 4.95
CA LYS A 29 16.12 5.83 3.73
C LYS A 29 15.34 5.08 2.66
N GLN A 30 15.26 5.64 1.47
CA GLN A 30 14.79 4.92 0.29
C GLN A 30 15.97 4.23 -0.38
N VAL A 31 15.84 2.93 -0.63
CA VAL A 31 16.83 2.15 -1.37
C VAL A 31 16.17 1.65 -2.64
N PHE A 32 16.67 2.13 -3.77
CA PHE A 32 16.23 1.68 -5.07
C PHE A 32 17.13 0.57 -5.58
N ILE A 33 16.54 -0.41 -6.26
CA ILE A 33 17.26 -1.48 -6.94
C ILE A 33 16.75 -1.62 -8.37
N THR A 34 17.65 -1.84 -9.33
CA THR A 34 17.26 -2.06 -10.73
C THR A 34 16.87 -3.52 -11.00
N PHE A 35 16.23 -3.78 -12.14
CA PHE A 35 15.88 -5.13 -12.56
C PHE A 35 17.11 -6.02 -12.78
N GLU A 36 18.25 -5.44 -13.14
CA GLU A 36 19.54 -6.12 -13.33
C GLU A 36 20.19 -6.49 -12.00
N GLU A 37 20.03 -5.65 -10.98
CA GLU A 37 20.59 -5.87 -9.64
C GLU A 37 19.74 -6.85 -8.81
N PHE A 38 18.42 -6.88 -9.03
CA PHE A 38 17.50 -7.70 -8.24
C PHE A 38 17.82 -9.20 -8.19
N PRO A 39 18.22 -9.87 -9.29
CA PRO A 39 18.61 -11.28 -9.27
C PRO A 39 19.64 -11.63 -8.19
N ALA A 40 20.58 -10.72 -7.89
CA ALA A 40 21.63 -10.94 -6.90
C ALA A 40 21.08 -11.03 -5.48
N ILE A 41 20.07 -10.22 -5.14
CA ILE A 41 19.49 -10.17 -3.78
C ILE A 41 18.19 -10.97 -3.66
N LYS A 42 17.71 -11.59 -4.75
CA LYS A 42 16.39 -12.25 -4.79
C LYS A 42 16.26 -13.36 -3.76
N GLN A 43 17.32 -14.16 -3.59
CA GLN A 43 17.35 -15.27 -2.62
C GLN A 43 17.42 -14.78 -1.17
N GLU A 44 17.86 -13.55 -0.95
CA GLU A 44 17.83 -12.91 0.38
C GLU A 44 16.43 -12.41 0.75
N GLN A 45 15.53 -12.26 -0.22
CA GLN A 45 14.15 -11.86 0.03
C GLN A 45 13.31 -13.07 0.42
N ARG A 46 12.60 -12.99 1.55
CA ARG A 46 11.83 -14.11 2.12
C ARG A 46 10.91 -14.81 1.11
N PHE A 47 10.32 -14.04 0.19
CA PHE A 47 9.39 -14.55 -0.83
C PHE A 47 9.90 -14.35 -2.26
N GLY A 48 11.18 -14.03 -2.44
CA GLY A 48 11.74 -13.69 -3.75
C GLY A 48 11.12 -12.45 -4.39
N LYS A 49 10.56 -11.54 -3.57
CA LYS A 49 9.85 -10.33 -3.96
C LYS A 49 10.24 -9.13 -3.09
N ILE A 50 9.99 -7.94 -3.60
CA ILE A 50 10.07 -6.65 -2.90
C ILE A 50 8.67 -5.99 -2.97
N PRO A 51 8.29 -5.10 -2.03
CA PRO A 51 9.13 -4.35 -1.08
C PRO A 51 9.59 -5.12 0.16
N ARG A 52 10.69 -4.61 0.75
CA ARG A 52 11.16 -4.98 2.09
C ARG A 52 11.36 -3.70 2.92
N LEU A 53 10.78 -3.67 4.12
CA LEU A 53 11.07 -2.68 5.15
C LEU A 53 12.11 -3.25 6.12
N THR A 54 13.21 -2.53 6.33
CA THR A 54 14.20 -2.79 7.37
C THR A 54 14.00 -1.78 8.49
N ILE A 55 13.90 -2.27 9.73
CA ILE A 55 13.71 -1.46 10.93
C ILE A 55 14.93 -1.65 11.83
N ARG A 56 15.64 -0.57 12.11
CA ARG A 56 16.78 -0.55 13.03
C ARG A 56 16.39 0.13 14.33
N SER A 57 16.40 -0.64 15.41
CA SER A 57 16.06 -0.18 16.75
C SER A 57 17.27 0.49 17.42
N PRO A 58 17.07 1.39 18.41
CA PRO A 58 18.18 2.04 19.12
C PRO A 58 19.11 1.08 19.86
N ASP A 59 18.60 -0.10 20.22
CA ASP A 59 19.35 -1.19 20.87
C ASP A 59 20.22 -2.00 19.87
N GLY A 60 20.25 -1.61 18.59
CA GLY A 60 21.00 -2.29 17.54
C GLY A 60 20.24 -3.45 16.86
N ASN A 61 19.04 -3.80 17.32
CA ASN A 61 18.26 -4.88 16.73
C ASN A 61 17.74 -4.49 15.33
N VAL A 62 17.91 -5.41 14.37
CA VAL A 62 17.42 -5.25 12.99
C VAL A 62 16.27 -6.21 12.74
N ARG A 63 15.13 -5.67 12.29
CA ARG A 63 13.94 -6.44 11.91
C ARG A 63 13.56 -6.17 10.47
N TYR A 64 12.90 -7.13 9.85
CA TYR A 64 12.49 -7.06 8.45
C TYR A 64 11.01 -7.40 8.29
N ILE A 65 10.32 -6.66 7.43
CA ILE A 65 8.95 -6.92 7.02
C ILE A 65 8.91 -6.96 5.48
N TRP A 66 8.18 -7.92 4.92
CA TRP A 66 7.90 -8.04 3.49
C TRP A 66 6.40 -7.93 3.27
N GLU A 67 6.00 -7.81 2.00
CA GLU A 67 4.63 -7.54 1.54
C GLU A 67 4.18 -6.13 1.87
N SER A 68 3.82 -5.36 0.85
CA SER A 68 3.46 -3.94 0.96
C SER A 68 2.35 -3.69 1.96
N ARG A 69 1.30 -4.50 1.94
CA ARG A 69 0.12 -4.35 2.81
C ARG A 69 0.48 -4.55 4.27
N SER A 70 1.28 -5.58 4.58
CA SER A 70 1.78 -5.85 5.93
C SER A 70 2.69 -4.73 6.43
N ILE A 71 3.55 -4.19 5.56
CA ILE A 71 4.38 -3.02 5.86
C ILE A 71 3.50 -1.81 6.19
N ASN A 72 2.50 -1.52 5.37
CA ASN A 72 1.58 -0.39 5.56
C ASN A 72 0.84 -0.49 6.88
N GLU A 73 0.27 -1.66 7.20
CA GLU A 73 -0.46 -1.89 8.44
C GLU A 73 0.45 -1.75 9.66
N TYR A 74 1.65 -2.34 9.64
CA TYR A 74 2.62 -2.19 10.72
C TYR A 74 2.98 -0.73 10.98
N LEU A 75 3.29 0.03 9.92
CA LEU A 75 3.65 1.44 10.05
C LEU A 75 2.46 2.28 10.54
N ALA A 76 1.27 2.06 9.99
CA ALA A 76 0.06 2.77 10.40
C ALA A 76 -0.27 2.49 11.88
N ALA A 77 -0.15 1.24 12.33
CA ALA A 77 -0.31 0.91 13.74
C ALA A 77 0.78 1.56 14.62
N THR A 78 2.03 1.57 14.16
CA THR A 78 3.16 2.14 14.89
C THR A 78 3.03 3.64 15.11
N PHE A 79 2.53 4.37 14.10
CA PHE A 79 2.31 5.81 14.18
C PHE A 79 0.93 6.22 14.71
N GLY A 80 0.06 5.26 15.06
CA GLY A 80 -1.25 5.54 15.63
C GLY A 80 -2.33 5.94 14.63
N PHE A 81 -2.15 5.62 13.34
CA PHE A 81 -3.13 5.85 12.27
C PHE A 81 -4.16 4.72 12.15
N LEU A 82 -4.04 3.67 12.96
CA LEU A 82 -5.03 2.60 13.07
C LEU A 82 -5.67 2.61 14.46
N PRO A 83 -6.97 2.29 14.56
CA PRO A 83 -7.61 2.03 15.84
C PRO A 83 -6.87 0.95 16.65
N ARG A 84 -6.92 1.09 17.98
CA ARG A 84 -6.40 0.08 18.91
C ARG A 84 -7.38 -1.06 19.15
N GLU A 85 -8.67 -0.79 19.01
CA GLU A 85 -9.71 -1.81 19.12
C GLU A 85 -9.72 -2.65 17.84
N GLU A 86 -9.74 -3.97 18.00
CA GLU A 86 -9.49 -4.93 16.91
C GLU A 86 -10.58 -4.91 15.85
N PHE A 87 -11.86 -4.80 16.24
CA PHE A 87 -12.96 -4.73 15.30
C PHE A 87 -12.92 -3.44 14.49
N ALA A 88 -12.70 -2.29 15.12
CA ALA A 88 -12.55 -1.00 14.45
C ALA A 88 -11.34 -0.99 13.51
N ARG A 89 -10.23 -1.62 13.91
CA ARG A 89 -9.07 -1.82 13.02
C ARG A 89 -9.44 -2.67 11.81
N ALA A 90 -10.12 -3.79 12.01
CA ALA A 90 -10.56 -4.67 10.93
C ALA A 90 -11.54 -3.95 9.97
N ASP A 91 -12.46 -3.14 10.49
CA ASP A 91 -13.37 -2.30 9.71
C ASP A 91 -12.58 -1.32 8.82
N VAL A 92 -11.62 -0.58 9.40
CA VAL A 92 -10.73 0.32 8.64
C VAL A 92 -9.97 -0.45 7.55
N MET A 93 -9.38 -1.58 7.90
CA MET A 93 -8.60 -2.39 6.96
C MET A 93 -9.46 -2.96 5.83
N SER A 94 -10.75 -3.20 6.06
CA SER A 94 -11.67 -3.64 4.99
C SER A 94 -11.76 -2.61 3.84
N TYR A 95 -11.85 -1.31 4.17
CA TYR A 95 -11.83 -0.24 3.17
C TYR A 95 -10.49 -0.17 2.45
N VAL A 96 -9.38 -0.23 3.20
CA VAL A 96 -8.02 -0.19 2.64
C VAL A 96 -7.79 -1.35 1.69
N LEU A 97 -8.19 -2.57 2.06
CA LEU A 97 -8.02 -3.75 1.22
C LEU A 97 -8.91 -3.71 -0.02
N SER A 98 -10.14 -3.21 0.09
CA SER A 98 -11.00 -2.97 -1.08
C SER A 98 -10.40 -1.96 -2.06
N LEU A 99 -9.80 -0.87 -1.57
CA LEU A 99 -9.09 0.10 -2.44
C LEU A 99 -7.83 -0.50 -3.08
N ASN A 100 -7.15 -1.42 -2.38
CA ASN A 100 -6.03 -2.16 -2.95
C ASN A 100 -6.47 -3.09 -4.09
N GLU A 101 -7.66 -3.69 -4.04
CA GLU A 101 -8.18 -4.51 -5.14
C GLU A 101 -8.39 -3.69 -6.42
N ILE A 102 -8.89 -2.45 -6.30
CA ILE A 102 -8.99 -1.51 -7.42
C ILE A 102 -7.59 -1.19 -7.96
N SER A 103 -6.63 -0.96 -7.07
CA SER A 103 -5.23 -0.66 -7.44
C SER A 103 -4.54 -1.83 -8.15
N ASP A 104 -4.77 -3.05 -7.69
CA ASP A 104 -4.26 -4.27 -8.31
C ASP A 104 -4.88 -4.49 -9.70
N ALA A 105 -6.19 -4.25 -9.85
CA ALA A 105 -6.85 -4.33 -11.14
C ALA A 105 -6.21 -3.39 -12.16
N MET A 106 -5.87 -2.16 -11.76
CA MET A 106 -5.13 -1.22 -12.60
C MET A 106 -3.70 -1.70 -12.90
N GLY A 107 -2.97 -2.18 -11.90
CA GLY A 107 -1.60 -2.69 -12.07
C GLY A 107 -1.51 -3.87 -13.05
N ASN A 108 -2.53 -4.74 -13.06
CA ASN A 108 -2.61 -5.90 -13.93
C ASN A 108 -2.72 -5.58 -15.43
N ILE A 109 -3.01 -4.33 -15.82
CA ILE A 109 -2.94 -3.89 -17.23
C ILE A 109 -1.55 -4.21 -17.82
N SER A 110 -0.49 -4.07 -17.03
CA SER A 110 0.89 -4.31 -17.48
C SER A 110 1.17 -5.77 -17.86
N LEU A 111 0.34 -6.73 -17.42
CA LEU A 111 0.51 -8.16 -17.70
C LEU A 111 0.04 -8.57 -19.10
N PHE A 112 -0.80 -7.76 -19.75
CA PHE A 112 -1.23 -8.03 -21.12
C PHE A 112 -0.09 -7.72 -22.09
N ALA A 113 0.18 -8.62 -23.04
CA ALA A 113 1.29 -8.48 -23.99
C ALA A 113 0.98 -7.47 -25.10
N ASP A 114 -0.27 -7.42 -25.57
CA ASP A 114 -0.69 -6.60 -26.70
C ASP A 114 -1.39 -5.30 -26.26
N LEU A 115 -1.22 -4.25 -27.06
CA LEU A 115 -1.74 -2.92 -26.75
C LEU A 115 -3.26 -2.83 -26.83
N ASP A 116 -3.89 -3.65 -27.69
CA ASP A 116 -5.34 -3.63 -27.86
C ASP A 116 -6.06 -4.28 -26.68
N ALA A 117 -5.53 -5.38 -26.13
CA ALA A 117 -6.01 -5.99 -24.89
C ALA A 117 -5.77 -5.07 -23.69
N ARG A 118 -4.61 -4.39 -23.60
CA ARG A 118 -4.37 -3.37 -22.58
C ARG A 118 -5.43 -2.27 -22.64
N ARG A 119 -5.72 -1.77 -23.84
CA ARG A 119 -6.72 -0.73 -24.07
C ARG A 119 -8.13 -1.20 -23.73
N ALA A 120 -8.52 -2.39 -24.19
CA ALA A 120 -9.82 -2.98 -23.90
C ALA A 120 -10.01 -3.21 -22.40
N HIS A 121 -8.98 -3.72 -21.71
CA HIS A 121 -8.99 -3.89 -20.26
C HIS A 121 -9.10 -2.55 -19.54
N TRP A 122 -8.31 -1.55 -19.95
CA TRP A 122 -8.41 -0.19 -19.39
C TRP A 122 -9.80 0.41 -19.56
N TYR A 123 -10.43 0.29 -20.73
CA TYR A 123 -11.79 0.80 -20.94
C TYR A 123 -12.81 0.09 -20.04
N LYS A 124 -12.70 -1.23 -19.89
CA LYS A 124 -13.54 -1.95 -18.91
C LYS A 124 -13.33 -1.43 -17.49
N LEU A 125 -12.09 -1.23 -17.05
CA LEU A 125 -11.81 -0.71 -15.70
C LEU A 125 -12.37 0.71 -15.53
N ARG A 126 -12.09 1.60 -16.48
CA ARG A 126 -12.49 3.02 -16.45
C ARG A 126 -14.00 3.19 -16.50
N ASP A 127 -14.69 2.41 -17.35
CA ASP A 127 -16.10 2.64 -17.68
C ASP A 127 -17.06 1.87 -16.77
N SER A 128 -16.63 0.78 -16.12
CA SER A 128 -17.46 0.03 -15.19
C SER A 128 -16.78 -0.29 -13.85
N THR A 129 -15.68 -1.05 -13.85
CA THR A 129 -15.13 -1.62 -12.60
C THR A 129 -14.77 -0.56 -11.56
N ILE A 130 -14.04 0.50 -11.95
CA ILE A 130 -13.61 1.55 -11.03
C ILE A 130 -14.80 2.39 -10.55
N PRO A 131 -15.68 2.94 -11.44
CA PRO A 131 -16.87 3.66 -10.99
C PRO A 131 -17.78 2.84 -10.06
N GLU A 132 -18.04 1.57 -10.38
CA GLU A 132 -18.87 0.69 -9.57
C GLU A 132 -18.26 0.47 -8.17
N ALA A 133 -16.96 0.16 -8.10
CA ALA A 133 -16.26 -0.05 -6.85
C ALA A 133 -16.23 1.23 -6.00
N LEU A 134 -15.91 2.39 -6.60
CA LEU A 134 -15.90 3.67 -5.89
C LEU A 134 -17.31 4.06 -5.40
N ALA A 135 -18.38 3.72 -6.12
CA ALA A 135 -19.73 3.98 -5.65
C ALA A 135 -20.07 3.28 -4.33
N TYR A 136 -19.49 2.10 -4.03
CA TYR A 136 -19.62 1.46 -2.72
C TYR A 136 -18.90 2.25 -1.63
N HIS A 137 -17.71 2.77 -1.92
CA HIS A 137 -16.94 3.61 -0.99
C HIS A 137 -17.64 4.94 -0.71
N GLU A 138 -18.18 5.62 -1.74
CA GLU A 138 -18.97 6.84 -1.58
C GLU A 138 -20.21 6.63 -0.71
N ARG A 139 -20.92 5.51 -0.89
CA ARG A 139 -22.05 5.15 -0.02
C ARG A 139 -21.60 4.93 1.43
N ALA A 140 -20.48 4.27 1.64
CA ALA A 140 -19.94 4.04 2.98
C ALA A 140 -19.46 5.34 3.65
N LEU A 141 -18.90 6.29 2.88
CA LEU A 141 -18.55 7.60 3.39
C LEU A 141 -19.80 8.41 3.75
N ALA A 142 -20.81 8.41 2.88
CA ALA A 142 -22.08 9.13 3.10
C ALA A 142 -22.75 8.74 4.43
N THR A 143 -22.71 7.46 4.81
CA THR A 143 -23.29 6.98 6.08
C THR A 143 -22.47 7.33 7.31
N LYS A 144 -21.18 7.64 7.15
CA LYS A 144 -20.25 7.97 8.26
C LYS A 144 -19.99 9.47 8.44
N THR A 145 -20.56 10.33 7.57
CA THR A 145 -20.33 11.79 7.56
C THR A 145 -20.74 12.54 8.84
N THR A 146 -21.41 11.91 9.80
CA THR A 146 -21.71 12.55 11.11
C THR A 146 -20.44 12.79 11.94
N ASP A 147 -19.33 12.13 11.63
CA ASP A 147 -18.07 12.18 12.39
C ASP A 147 -16.86 12.75 11.62
N GLY A 148 -17.06 13.41 10.47
CA GLY A 148 -15.98 14.08 9.72
C GLY A 148 -15.78 13.59 8.29
N PRO A 149 -14.75 14.08 7.56
CA PRO A 149 -14.55 13.80 6.14
C PRO A 149 -13.82 12.47 5.85
N PHE A 150 -13.53 11.66 6.87
CA PHE A 150 -12.73 10.45 6.74
C PHE A 150 -13.59 9.18 6.80
N TYR A 151 -13.05 8.05 6.31
CA TYR A 151 -13.69 6.73 6.46
C TYR A 151 -13.97 6.37 7.93
N THR A 152 -13.14 6.87 8.86
CA THR A 152 -13.32 6.69 10.31
C THR A 152 -12.70 7.84 11.07
N GLY A 153 -13.38 8.33 12.10
CA GLY A 153 -12.84 9.32 13.04
C GLY A 153 -12.78 10.77 12.51
N ARG A 154 -12.37 11.69 13.41
CA ARG A 154 -12.32 13.15 13.15
C ARG A 154 -10.93 13.70 12.86
N ASN A 155 -9.87 12.94 13.14
CA ASN A 155 -8.49 13.42 13.14
C ASN A 155 -7.61 12.63 12.18
N VAL A 156 -6.57 13.32 11.68
CA VAL A 156 -5.36 12.73 11.08
C VAL A 156 -4.24 12.75 12.11
#